data_AF-W8BRM1-F1
#
_entry.id   AF-W8BRM1-F1
#
_cell.length_a   1.000
_cell.length_b   1.000
_cell.length_c   1.000
_cell.angle_alpha   90.00
_cell.angle_beta   90.00
_cell.angle_gamma   90.00
#
_symmetry.space_group_name_H-M   'P 1'
#
loop_
_entity.id
_entity.type
_entity.pdbx_description
1 polymer ?
#
loop_
_entity_poly.entity_id
_entity_poly.type
_entity_poly.pdbx_seq_one_letter_code
_entity_poly.pdbx_strand_id
1 'polypeptide(L)'
;MLEWIKINTERDAVFAGPVDIIGTVHLVTRRPIVNHAHLEMRHISERTEHVYSVFSRQQSSDIYNQCSQLKVQYLIISLQDCNNDIRDECDLLSIWDDMQPSYRKYPQFCSELAHKNIPSFLKVFSNDFYGIIKMFSQSVQINLKPSKMPEKVM
;
A
#
# COMPACT_ATOMS: atom_id res chain seq x y z
N MET A 1 6.69 -11.20 8.78
CA MET A 1 5.96 -9.93 8.64
C MET A 1 5.49 -9.36 9.98
N LEU A 2 4.62 -10.03 10.73
CA LEU A 2 4.04 -9.49 11.98
C LEU A 2 5.09 -9.13 13.04
N GLU A 3 6.12 -9.96 13.21
CA GLU A 3 7.24 -9.67 14.12
C GLU A 3 8.04 -8.46 13.67
N TRP A 4 8.22 -8.29 12.36
CA TRP A 4 8.88 -7.10 11.81
C TRP A 4 8.07 -5.85 12.15
N ILE A 5 6.74 -5.87 12.01
CA ILE A 5 5.86 -4.76 12.43
C ILE A 5 6.05 -4.48 13.92
N LYS A 6 6.12 -5.53 14.76
CA LYS A 6 6.32 -5.36 16.20
C LYS A 6 7.59 -4.62 16.57
N ILE A 7 8.68 -4.91 15.88
CA ILE A 7 10.01 -4.42 16.21
C ILE A 7 10.30 -3.06 15.53
N ASN A 8 9.78 -2.83 14.33
CA ASN A 8 10.25 -1.75 13.45
C ASN A 8 9.26 -0.59 13.27
N THR A 9 8.08 -0.64 13.88
CA THR A 9 7.11 0.46 13.81
C THR A 9 6.67 0.92 15.18
N GLU A 10 6.42 2.22 15.32
CA GLU A 10 5.80 2.83 16.49
C GLU A 10 4.48 2.13 16.89
N ARG A 11 4.10 2.26 18.17
CA ARG A 11 2.89 1.58 18.69
C ARG A 11 1.61 2.16 18.11
N ASP A 12 1.60 3.45 17.80
CA ASP A 12 0.50 4.18 17.20
C ASP A 12 0.57 4.22 15.67
N ALA A 13 1.53 3.51 15.06
CA ALA A 13 1.66 3.43 13.62
C ALA A 13 0.38 2.86 12.98
N VAL A 14 -0.20 3.59 12.03
CA VAL A 14 -1.50 3.25 11.43
C VAL A 14 -1.32 2.42 10.16
N PHE A 15 -1.91 1.22 10.15
CA PHE A 15 -1.85 0.27 9.04
C PHE A 15 -3.14 0.18 8.25
N ALA A 16 -3.01 -0.13 6.96
CA ALA A 16 -4.12 -0.51 6.09
C ALA A 16 -3.67 -1.61 5.12
N GLY A 17 -4.60 -2.42 4.64
CA GLY A 17 -4.29 -3.46 3.65
C GLY A 17 -5.40 -4.49 3.47
N PRO A 18 -5.11 -5.62 2.80
CA PRO A 18 -6.05 -6.70 2.57
C PRO A 18 -6.77 -7.18 3.84
N VAL A 19 -8.08 -7.42 3.73
CA VAL A 19 -8.93 -7.79 4.86
C VAL A 19 -8.55 -9.14 5.48
N ASP A 20 -7.94 -10.03 4.71
CA ASP A 20 -7.44 -11.35 5.13
C ASP A 20 -6.27 -11.27 6.13
N ILE A 21 -5.50 -10.18 6.12
CA ILE A 21 -4.32 -10.01 6.98
C ILE A 21 -4.43 -8.86 7.98
N ILE A 22 -5.20 -7.82 7.67
CA ILE A 22 -5.21 -6.58 8.48
C ILE A 22 -5.75 -6.80 9.89
N GLY A 23 -6.74 -7.69 10.07
CA GLY A 23 -7.25 -8.07 11.39
C GLY A 23 -6.17 -8.75 12.24
N THR A 24 -5.39 -9.64 11.63
CA THR A 24 -4.26 -10.33 12.28
C THR A 24 -3.18 -9.34 12.69
N VAL A 25 -2.88 -8.34 11.85
CA VAL A 25 -1.97 -7.24 12.19
C VAL A 25 -2.44 -6.55 13.47
N HIS A 26 -3.72 -6.16 13.54
CA HIS A 26 -4.25 -5.51 14.74
C HIS A 26 -4.13 -6.38 15.99
N LEU A 27 -4.57 -7.64 15.93
CA LEU A 27 -4.59 -8.54 17.08
C LEU A 27 -3.19 -8.88 17.61
N VAL A 28 -2.26 -9.19 16.70
CA VAL A 28 -0.93 -9.67 17.07
C VAL A 28 -0.01 -8.51 17.44
N THR A 29 -0.10 -7.39 16.73
CA THR A 29 0.84 -6.28 16.87
C THR A 29 0.28 -5.13 17.70
N ARG A 30 -1.04 -5.07 17.94
CA ARG A 30 -1.72 -3.97 18.63
C ARG A 30 -1.56 -2.60 17.94
N ARG A 31 -1.24 -2.59 16.63
CA ARG A 31 -1.21 -1.35 15.84
C ARG A 31 -2.63 -0.97 15.41
N PRO A 32 -2.96 0.34 15.37
CA PRO A 32 -4.21 0.81 14.78
C PRO A 32 -4.34 0.38 13.32
N ILE A 33 -5.57 0.04 12.90
CA ILE A 33 -5.89 -0.32 11.52
C ILE A 33 -6.99 0.57 10.94
N VAL A 34 -6.95 0.82 9.63
CA VAL A 34 -7.89 1.72 8.95
C VAL A 34 -9.14 1.01 8.47
N ASN A 35 -9.01 -0.25 8.04
CA ASN A 35 -10.06 -1.05 7.42
C ASN A 35 -10.12 -2.46 8.04
N HIS A 36 -11.29 -3.11 7.97
CA HIS A 36 -11.52 -4.49 8.44
C HIS A 36 -12.74 -5.10 7.73
N ALA A 37 -12.98 -6.40 7.90
CA ALA A 37 -13.93 -7.20 7.12
C ALA A 37 -15.44 -6.94 7.34
N HIS A 38 -15.82 -5.90 8.09
CA HIS A 38 -17.24 -5.59 8.38
C HIS A 38 -17.83 -4.69 7.28
N LEU A 39 -17.85 -5.21 6.04
CA LEU A 39 -18.22 -4.47 4.83
C LEU A 39 -19.71 -4.12 4.75
N GLU A 40 -20.55 -4.74 5.57
CA GLU A 40 -21.97 -4.42 5.71
C GLU A 40 -22.22 -2.99 6.19
N MET A 41 -21.22 -2.37 6.85
CA MET A 41 -21.29 -1.00 7.30
C MET A 41 -20.73 -0.05 6.23
N ARG A 42 -21.58 0.84 5.70
CA ARG A 42 -21.25 1.75 4.58
C ARG A 42 -19.90 2.47 4.73
N HIS A 43 -19.66 3.06 5.90
CA HIS A 43 -18.42 3.80 6.18
C HIS A 43 -17.16 2.91 6.21
N ILE A 44 -17.28 1.64 6.60
CA ILE A 44 -16.17 0.67 6.56
C ILE A 44 -15.95 0.19 5.12
N SER A 45 -17.02 -0.03 4.36
CA SER A 45 -16.93 -0.35 2.93
C SER A 45 -16.20 0.74 2.16
N GLU A 46 -16.60 2.01 2.31
CA GLU A 46 -15.96 3.17 1.65
C GLU A 46 -14.48 3.29 2.02
N ARG A 47 -14.14 3.12 3.31
CA ARG A 47 -12.73 3.12 3.76
C ARG A 47 -11.95 1.96 3.16
N THR A 48 -12.56 0.78 3.06
CA THR A 48 -11.91 -0.41 2.50
C THR A 48 -11.68 -0.26 1.01
N GLU A 49 -12.63 0.33 0.28
CA GLU A 49 -12.47 0.65 -1.15
C GLU A 49 -11.29 1.59 -1.40
N HIS A 50 -11.17 2.67 -0.60
CA HIS A 50 -10.02 3.57 -0.66
C HIS A 50 -8.69 2.88 -0.34
N VAL A 51 -8.67 1.88 0.54
CA VAL A 51 -7.46 1.09 0.83
C VAL A 51 -7.15 0.15 -0.34
N TYR A 52 -8.17 -0.46 -0.92
CA TYR A 52 -8.03 -1.41 -2.03
C TYR A 52 -7.72 -0.74 -3.37
N SER A 53 -7.90 0.58 -3.50
CA SER A 53 -7.51 1.32 -4.71
C SER A 53 -6.02 1.19 -5.03
N VAL A 54 -5.18 0.80 -4.06
CA VAL A 54 -3.76 0.45 -4.29
C VAL A 54 -3.59 -0.66 -5.33
N PHE A 55 -4.56 -1.57 -5.45
CA PHE A 55 -4.57 -2.68 -6.42
C PHE A 55 -5.12 -2.26 -7.79
N SER A 56 -5.58 -1.02 -7.96
CA SER A 56 -6.07 -0.47 -9.23
C SER A 56 -4.94 0.08 -10.10
N ARG A 57 -5.31 0.70 -11.23
CA ARG A 57 -4.41 1.44 -12.13
C ARG A 57 -4.43 2.96 -11.89
N GLN A 58 -4.93 3.42 -10.75
CA GLN A 58 -4.91 4.84 -10.38
C GLN A 58 -3.49 5.39 -10.24
N GLN A 59 -3.35 6.71 -10.37
CA GLN A 59 -2.05 7.37 -10.20
C GLN A 59 -1.65 7.44 -8.73
N SER A 60 -0.33 7.49 -8.50
CA SER A 60 0.25 7.57 -7.16
C SER A 60 -0.27 8.74 -6.32
N SER A 61 -0.56 9.89 -6.94
CA SER A 61 -1.12 11.06 -6.28
C SER A 61 -2.52 10.82 -5.74
N ASP A 62 -3.36 10.12 -6.50
CA ASP A 62 -4.76 9.88 -6.14
C ASP A 62 -4.84 8.89 -4.97
N ILE A 63 -4.08 7.80 -5.07
CA ILE A 63 -3.95 6.78 -4.01
C ILE A 63 -3.33 7.40 -2.75
N TYR A 64 -2.30 8.24 -2.90
CA TYR A 64 -1.70 8.95 -1.77
C TYR A 64 -2.73 9.82 -1.05
N ASN A 65 -3.53 10.59 -1.80
CA ASN A 65 -4.55 11.47 -1.23
C ASN A 65 -5.63 10.69 -0.48
N GLN A 66 -6.15 9.61 -1.08
CA GLN A 66 -7.13 8.71 -0.45
C GLN A 66 -6.58 8.11 0.86
N CYS A 67 -5.37 7.56 0.83
CA CYS A 67 -4.74 6.95 2.00
C CYS A 67 -4.40 7.98 3.08
N SER A 68 -3.95 9.18 2.70
CA SER A 68 -3.61 10.28 3.60
C SER A 68 -4.85 10.83 4.33
N GLN A 69 -5.99 10.94 3.66
CA GLN A 69 -7.26 11.32 4.28
C GLN A 69 -7.69 10.33 5.39
N LEU A 70 -7.33 9.06 5.22
CA LEU A 70 -7.57 7.99 6.20
C LEU A 70 -6.46 7.88 7.26
N LYS A 71 -5.44 8.76 7.21
CA LYS A 71 -4.27 8.77 8.09
C LYS A 71 -3.44 7.47 8.02
N VAL A 72 -3.46 6.80 6.88
CA VAL A 72 -2.62 5.61 6.65
C VAL A 72 -1.15 6.01 6.67
N GLN A 73 -0.32 5.25 7.39
CA GLN A 73 1.14 5.41 7.39
C GLN A 73 1.84 4.21 6.75
N TYR A 74 1.25 3.02 6.85
CA TYR A 74 1.77 1.80 6.25
C TYR A 74 0.67 1.06 5.50
N LEU A 75 0.92 0.80 4.21
CA LEU A 75 0.09 -0.06 3.37
C LEU A 75 0.70 -1.47 3.34
N ILE A 76 -0.13 -2.47 3.53
CA ILE A 76 0.21 -3.87 3.22
C ILE A 76 -0.38 -4.19 1.86
N ILE A 77 0.43 -4.72 0.95
CA ILE A 77 -0.01 -5.20 -0.37
C ILE A 77 0.20 -6.70 -0.46
N SER A 78 -0.75 -7.39 -1.09
CA SER A 78 -0.66 -8.80 -1.44
C SER A 78 0.08 -8.94 -2.77
N LEU A 79 1.24 -9.60 -2.77
CA LEU A 79 2.12 -9.65 -3.94
C LEU A 79 1.54 -10.53 -5.06
N GLN A 80 0.71 -11.51 -4.72
CA GLN A 80 0.02 -12.34 -5.71
C GLN A 80 -0.98 -11.54 -6.56
N ASP A 81 -1.51 -10.44 -6.02
CA ASP A 81 -2.46 -9.56 -6.69
C ASP A 81 -1.77 -8.40 -7.43
N CYS A 82 -0.42 -8.34 -7.42
CA CYS A 82 0.38 -7.22 -7.96
C CYS A 82 1.19 -7.59 -9.20
N ASN A 83 0.53 -8.27 -10.15
CA ASN A 83 1.19 -8.85 -11.32
C ASN A 83 0.88 -8.13 -12.65
N ASN A 84 0.07 -7.07 -12.65
CA ASN A 84 -0.33 -6.27 -13.83
C ASN A 84 -1.04 -7.04 -14.97
N ASP A 85 -1.07 -8.37 -14.88
CA ASP A 85 -1.75 -9.31 -15.76
C ASP A 85 -3.08 -9.75 -15.14
N ILE A 86 -4.13 -9.83 -15.96
CA ILE A 86 -5.44 -10.35 -15.56
C ILE A 86 -5.48 -11.86 -15.87
N ARG A 87 -5.70 -12.67 -14.84
CA ARG A 87 -5.77 -14.15 -15.00
C ARG A 87 -7.12 -14.63 -15.48
N ASP A 88 -8.20 -14.08 -14.90
CA ASP A 88 -9.59 -14.40 -15.20
C ASP A 88 -10.52 -13.22 -14.89
N GLU A 89 -11.82 -13.38 -15.15
CA GLU A 89 -12.84 -12.34 -14.90
C GLU A 89 -13.05 -12.04 -13.40
N CYS A 90 -12.56 -12.90 -12.51
CA CYS A 90 -12.63 -12.73 -11.06
C CYS A 90 -11.33 -12.12 -10.47
N ASP A 91 -10.36 -11.78 -11.32
CA ASP A 91 -9.13 -11.11 -10.89
C ASP A 91 -9.43 -9.72 -10.33
N LEU A 92 -8.78 -9.37 -9.22
CA LEU A 92 -8.98 -8.08 -8.55
C LEU A 92 -8.72 -6.89 -9.50
N LEU A 93 -7.75 -7.01 -10.39
CA LEU A 93 -7.44 -5.98 -11.37
C LEU A 93 -8.55 -5.84 -12.43
N SER A 94 -9.18 -6.95 -12.82
CA SER A 94 -10.33 -6.95 -13.75
C SER A 94 -11.51 -6.16 -13.18
N ILE A 95 -11.83 -6.36 -11.89
CA ILE A 95 -12.90 -5.63 -11.20
C ILE A 95 -12.61 -4.12 -11.21
N TRP A 96 -11.37 -3.71 -10.91
CA TRP A 96 -10.98 -2.31 -10.96
C TRP A 96 -11.04 -1.72 -12.37
N ASP A 97 -10.63 -2.49 -13.38
CA ASP A 97 -10.66 -2.06 -14.78
C ASP A 97 -12.10 -1.88 -15.28
N ASP A 98 -13.07 -2.63 -14.78
CA ASP A 98 -14.51 -2.45 -15.07
C ASP A 98 -15.11 -1.26 -14.32
N MET A 99 -14.76 -1.06 -13.06
CA MET A 99 -15.20 0.10 -12.29
C MET A 99 -14.59 1.41 -12.79
N GLN A 100 -13.36 1.37 -13.32
CA GLN A 100 -12.56 2.55 -13.66
C GLN A 100 -11.88 2.41 -15.03
N PRO A 101 -12.67 2.32 -16.11
CA PRO A 101 -12.16 2.02 -17.45
C PRO A 101 -11.17 3.07 -17.99
N SER A 102 -11.22 4.30 -17.49
CA SER A 102 -10.30 5.39 -17.88
C SER A 102 -8.84 5.13 -17.48
N TYR A 103 -8.58 4.26 -16.50
CA TYR A 103 -7.24 3.96 -16.02
C TYR A 103 -6.60 2.71 -16.66
N ARG A 104 -7.32 1.94 -17.49
CA ARG A 104 -6.84 0.70 -18.14
C ARG A 104 -5.50 0.82 -18.86
N LYS A 105 -5.17 2.02 -19.36
CA LYS A 105 -3.93 2.32 -20.08
C LYS A 105 -2.69 2.43 -19.19
N TYR A 106 -2.85 2.52 -17.88
CA TYR A 106 -1.76 2.69 -16.92
C TYR A 106 -1.37 1.34 -16.28
N PRO A 107 -0.12 1.17 -15.83
CA PRO A 107 0.25 -0.03 -15.07
C PRO A 107 -0.50 -0.08 -13.73
N GLN A 108 -0.75 -1.28 -13.23
CA GLN A 108 -1.28 -1.50 -11.89
C GLN A 108 -0.35 -0.90 -10.83
N PHE A 109 -0.90 -0.09 -9.93
CA PHE A 109 -0.09 0.67 -8.99
C PHE A 109 0.67 -0.21 -7.99
N CYS A 110 0.04 -1.25 -7.43
CA CYS A 110 0.76 -2.12 -6.49
C CYS A 110 1.86 -2.95 -7.16
N SER A 111 1.74 -3.26 -8.46
CA SER A 111 2.83 -3.86 -9.24
C SER A 111 4.02 -2.90 -9.36
N GLU A 112 3.75 -1.61 -9.61
CA GLU A 112 4.79 -0.57 -9.59
C GLU A 112 5.44 -0.45 -8.19
N LEU A 113 4.67 -0.49 -7.11
CA LEU A 113 5.18 -0.49 -5.73
C LEU A 113 6.05 -1.71 -5.41
N ALA A 114 5.74 -2.87 -6.01
CA ALA A 114 6.51 -4.09 -5.80
C ALA A 114 7.89 -4.01 -6.49
N HIS A 115 8.01 -3.33 -7.64
CA HIS A 115 9.20 -3.41 -8.49
C HIS A 115 9.99 -2.10 -8.62
N LYS A 116 9.39 -0.94 -8.34
CA LYS A 116 9.98 0.38 -8.57
C LYS A 116 9.99 1.23 -7.30
N ASN A 117 10.84 2.25 -7.32
CA ASN A 117 10.84 3.29 -6.29
C ASN A 117 9.84 4.37 -6.71
N ILE A 118 8.75 4.51 -5.94
CA ILE A 118 7.71 5.51 -6.19
C ILE A 118 7.82 6.62 -5.14
N PRO A 119 7.89 7.91 -5.53
CA PRO A 119 7.93 9.01 -4.57
C PRO A 119 6.79 8.94 -3.55
N SER A 120 7.08 9.23 -2.28
CA SER A 120 6.17 9.09 -1.12
C SER A 120 5.81 7.66 -0.70
N PHE A 121 6.25 6.62 -1.42
CA PHE A 121 5.99 5.23 -1.07
C PHE A 121 7.30 4.44 -1.02
N LEU A 122 7.67 3.97 0.18
CA LEU A 122 8.89 3.19 0.38
C LEU A 122 8.54 1.77 0.80
N LYS A 123 8.96 0.79 0.01
CA LYS A 123 8.91 -0.62 0.42
C LYS A 123 9.91 -0.86 1.54
N VAL A 124 9.42 -1.13 2.75
CA VAL A 124 10.22 -1.31 3.98
C VAL A 124 10.33 -2.77 4.43
N PHE A 125 9.46 -3.63 3.91
CA PHE A 125 9.49 -5.07 4.14
C PHE A 125 8.88 -5.80 2.94
N SER A 126 9.34 -7.03 2.68
CA SER A 126 8.73 -7.96 1.73
C SER A 126 8.99 -9.40 2.19
N ASN A 127 8.04 -10.28 1.95
CA ASN A 127 8.25 -11.74 1.90
C ASN A 127 7.57 -12.30 0.64
N ASP A 128 7.34 -13.61 0.57
CA ASP A 128 6.74 -14.26 -0.61
C ASP A 128 5.28 -13.87 -0.87
N PHE A 129 4.57 -13.36 0.15
CA PHE A 129 3.13 -13.10 0.06
C PHE A 129 2.78 -11.61 0.16
N TYR A 130 3.52 -10.85 0.96
CA TYR A 130 3.15 -9.49 1.34
C TYR A 130 4.34 -8.52 1.25
N GLY A 131 4.04 -7.29 0.80
CA GLY A 131 4.92 -6.13 0.92
C GLY A 131 4.37 -5.13 1.93
N ILE A 132 5.23 -4.46 2.70
CA ILE A 132 4.85 -3.30 3.53
C ILE A 132 5.46 -2.05 2.92
N ILE A 133 4.58 -1.09 2.62
CA ILE A 133 4.90 0.18 1.99
C ILE A 133 4.66 1.31 3.00
N LYS A 134 5.72 2.00 3.40
CA LYS A 134 5.65 3.18 4.25
C LYS A 134 5.35 4.42 3.42
N MET A 135 4.36 5.19 3.86
CA MET A 135 4.00 6.47 3.25
C MET A 135 4.74 7.63 3.92
N PHE A 136 5.22 8.57 3.11
CA PHE A 136 5.84 9.82 3.58
C PHE A 136 5.08 11.03 3.06
N SER A 137 5.07 12.11 3.84
CA SER A 137 4.50 13.38 3.38
C SER A 137 5.19 13.82 2.08
N GLN A 138 4.42 14.37 1.15
CA GLN A 138 4.98 14.90 -0.11
C GLN A 138 6.09 15.93 0.15
N SER A 139 6.01 16.66 1.27
CA SER A 139 7.03 17.61 1.73
C SER A 139 8.36 16.97 2.17
N VAL A 140 8.38 15.70 2.60
CA VAL A 140 9.64 14.99 2.94
C VAL A 140 10.48 14.67 1.71
N GLN A 141 9.86 14.61 0.51
CA GLN A 141 10.56 14.34 -0.75
C GLN A 141 11.60 15.42 -1.11
N ILE A 142 11.43 16.66 -0.62
CA ILE A 142 12.39 17.76 -0.89
C ILE A 142 13.78 17.45 -0.28
N ASN A 143 13.84 16.63 0.79
CA ASN A 143 15.08 16.37 1.54
C ASN A 143 15.75 15.00 1.26
N LEU A 144 15.14 14.13 0.44
CA LEU A 144 15.73 12.82 0.10
C LEU A 144 16.59 12.87 -1.18
N LYS A 145 17.26 14.00 -1.45
CA LYS A 145 18.38 13.98 -2.41
C LYS A 145 19.50 13.12 -1.80
N PRO A 146 19.99 12.09 -2.51
CA PRO A 146 21.09 11.29 -2.01
C PRO A 146 22.30 12.19 -1.81
N SER A 147 22.74 12.35 -0.57
CA SER A 147 24.08 12.84 -0.27
C SER A 147 25.04 11.83 -0.89
N LYS A 148 25.70 12.17 -2.00
CA LYS A 148 26.81 11.38 -2.52
C LYS A 148 27.80 11.20 -1.38
N MET A 149 28.03 9.96 -0.93
CA MET A 149 29.15 9.67 -0.03
C MET A 149 30.43 10.09 -0.77
N PRO A 150 31.35 10.84 -0.13
CA PRO A 150 32.60 11.21 -0.79
C PRO A 150 33.36 9.94 -1.17
N GLU A 151 33.79 9.88 -2.44
CA GLU A 151 34.67 8.83 -2.94
C GLU A 151 35.90 8.74 -2.03
N LYS A 152 36.16 7.53 -1.55
CA LYS A 152 37.37 7.22 -0.81
C LYS A 152 38.51 7.27 -1.83
N VAL A 153 39.30 8.33 -1.79
CA VAL A 153 40.55 8.41 -2.56
C VAL A 153 41.45 7.28 -2.08
N MET A 154 41.86 6.42 -3.01
CA MET A 154 42.84 5.35 -2.79
C MET A 154 44.25 5.93 -2.79
#